data_AF-A0A4V3HTN2-F1
#
_entry.id   AF-A0A4V3HTN2-F1
#
_cell.length_a   1.000
_cell.length_b   1.000
_cell.length_c   1.000
_cell.angle_alpha   90.00
_cell.angle_beta   90.00
_cell.angle_gamma   90.00
#
_symmetry.space_group_name_H-M   'P 1'
#
loop_
_entity.id
_entity.type
_entity.pdbx_description
1 polymer ?
#
loop_
_entity_poly.entity_id
_entity_poly.type
_entity_poly.pdbx_seq_one_letter_code
_entity_poly.pdbx_strand_id
1 'polypeptide(L)'
;MAGIYQLNLVGLLLACGLLFAKGSAKDTEIAKPNSKDKAKQVDKKSANVSQWPFYVVYALVMGSDWLQGPFLYSLYKNEHGISSDRVPTLFTTGFVSGAVAGYFIGSLADRHGRKASCLFFCAAYALSCLLTTISSLPLLFLGRVLGGVGTSLLFSVFESWMVTDFHNRKLGEKGLDLSQTFGLMSTVNSAVAIVSGVASEWLVSAAGTRRAPFHASIGLLVLAAGVIATQWGNKKQQDENYGSAGQTSSSKDSKAKTDDENASLWATMTDRRVLTIGLASTMFEGSMYLFVVLWSPVIVATSSSPETLPYGIIFAAFMASTLLASLLYPRLLSLVSTPTRLLFGVLLAANAVFFALGTGGTRPEQATFWLFCLFEACVGLYFPSMGYLKGKVVDDGVRAQVYGALRIPLNVFVVVSLMFTSGGAAGNVFLACGMLLQASCGALWLMGGQDV
;
A
#
# COMPACT_ATOMS: atom_id res chain seq x y z
N MET A 1 22.32 2.59 -20.54
CA MET A 1 21.26 1.67 -20.08
C MET A 1 19.99 2.37 -19.58
N ALA A 2 20.02 3.64 -19.14
CA ALA A 2 18.81 4.37 -18.73
C ALA A 2 17.65 4.32 -19.76
N GLY A 3 17.98 4.37 -21.06
CA GLY A 3 16.97 4.25 -22.13
C GLY A 3 16.23 2.91 -22.18
N ILE A 4 16.81 1.81 -21.69
CA ILE A 4 16.15 0.49 -21.66
C ILE A 4 15.03 0.48 -20.62
N TYR A 5 15.29 1.02 -19.42
CA TYR A 5 14.26 1.13 -18.38
C TYR A 5 13.10 2.01 -18.82
N GLN A 6 13.38 3.12 -19.49
CA GLN A 6 12.35 3.99 -20.06
C GLN A 6 11.51 3.25 -21.13
N LEU A 7 12.16 2.50 -22.01
CA LEU A 7 11.46 1.69 -23.03
C LEU A 7 10.56 0.62 -22.38
N ASN A 8 11.08 -0.09 -21.36
CA ASN A 8 10.32 -1.08 -20.61
C ASN A 8 9.09 -0.44 -19.92
N LEU A 9 9.27 0.72 -19.28
CA LEU A 9 8.19 1.47 -18.66
C LEU A 9 7.12 1.88 -19.68
N VAL A 10 7.53 2.44 -20.83
CA VAL A 10 6.60 2.81 -21.91
C VAL A 10 5.81 1.59 -22.37
N GLY A 11 6.48 0.45 -22.57
CA GLY A 11 5.81 -0.81 -22.92
C GLY A 11 4.76 -1.25 -21.90
N LEU A 12 5.08 -1.20 -20.61
CA LEU A 12 4.15 -1.52 -19.53
C LEU A 12 2.96 -0.55 -19.48
N LEU A 13 3.20 0.76 -19.64
CA LEU A 13 2.16 1.78 -19.65
C LEU A 13 1.23 1.65 -20.85
N LEU A 14 1.77 1.35 -22.03
CA LEU A 14 0.98 1.06 -23.23
C LEU A 14 0.09 -0.17 -23.01
N ALA A 15 0.63 -1.24 -22.42
CA ALA A 15 -0.15 -2.42 -22.07
C ALA A 15 -1.28 -2.10 -21.08
N CYS A 16 -1.00 -1.30 -20.04
CA CYS A 16 -2.01 -0.83 -19.09
C CYS A 16 -3.10 -0.03 -19.80
N GLY A 17 -2.72 0.94 -20.63
CA GLY A 17 -3.64 1.78 -21.39
C GLY A 17 -4.55 0.99 -22.34
N LEU A 18 -3.99 -0.01 -23.04
CA LEU A 18 -4.76 -0.89 -23.92
C LEU A 18 -5.77 -1.74 -23.15
N LEU A 19 -5.39 -2.29 -21.99
CA LEU A 19 -6.31 -3.08 -21.17
C LEU A 19 -7.40 -2.22 -20.53
N PHE A 20 -7.05 -1.02 -20.07
CA PHE A 20 -7.98 -0.06 -19.51
C PHE A 20 -9.00 0.40 -20.55
N ALA A 21 -8.55 0.76 -21.77
CA ALA A 21 -9.44 1.12 -22.88
C ALA A 21 -10.39 -0.01 -23.26
N LYS A 22 -9.91 -1.26 -23.31
CA LYS A 22 -10.77 -2.44 -23.56
C LYS A 22 -11.78 -2.71 -22.44
N GLY A 23 -11.41 -2.49 -21.19
CA GLY A 23 -12.32 -2.62 -20.05
C GLY A 23 -13.45 -1.59 -20.11
N SER A 24 -13.08 -0.32 -20.29
CA SER A 24 -14.04 0.79 -20.38
C SER A 24 -14.99 0.68 -21.59
N ALA A 25 -14.49 0.21 -22.74
CA ALA A 25 -15.33 -0.06 -23.91
C ALA A 25 -16.39 -1.15 -23.64
N LYS A 26 -16.00 -2.23 -22.93
CA LYS A 26 -16.91 -3.33 -22.58
C LYS A 26 -17.98 -2.90 -21.57
N ASP A 27 -17.61 -2.09 -20.58
CA ASP A 27 -18.57 -1.53 -19.61
C ASP A 27 -19.57 -0.58 -20.29
N THR A 28 -19.12 0.19 -21.30
CA THR A 28 -19.97 1.07 -22.13
C THR A 28 -20.92 0.26 -23.03
N GLU A 29 -20.50 -0.91 -23.49
CA GLU A 29 -21.30 -1.81 -24.33
C GLU A 29 -22.37 -2.56 -23.52
N ILE A 30 -22.04 -2.99 -22.30
CA ILE A 30 -22.97 -3.63 -21.35
C ILE A 30 -23.97 -2.61 -20.78
N ALA A 31 -23.58 -1.34 -20.64
CA ALA A 31 -24.45 -0.25 -20.19
C ALA A 31 -25.45 0.25 -21.24
N LYS A 32 -25.65 -0.45 -22.37
CA LYS A 32 -26.80 -0.24 -23.27
C LYS A 32 -27.96 -1.19 -22.90
N PRO A 33 -28.85 -0.83 -21.97
CA PRO A 33 -30.14 -1.51 -21.89
C PRO A 33 -31.02 -1.00 -23.04
N ASN A 34 -31.74 -1.92 -23.69
CA ASN A 34 -32.94 -1.63 -24.48
C ASN A 34 -33.83 -0.65 -23.69
N SER A 35 -33.77 0.65 -24.00
CA SER A 35 -34.58 1.66 -23.33
C SER A 35 -35.06 2.70 -24.35
N LYS A 36 -36.04 2.28 -25.16
CA LYS A 36 -36.93 3.25 -25.81
C LYS A 36 -38.02 3.78 -24.86
N ASP A 37 -38.16 3.26 -23.65
CA ASP A 37 -39.29 3.61 -22.75
C ASP A 37 -38.92 4.28 -21.40
N LYS A 38 -37.70 4.81 -21.22
CA LYS A 38 -37.36 5.62 -20.03
C LYS A 38 -36.72 6.98 -20.34
N ALA A 39 -36.90 7.48 -21.56
CA ALA A 39 -36.52 8.85 -21.92
C ALA A 39 -37.67 9.83 -21.61
N LYS A 40 -38.02 9.98 -20.32
CA LYS A 40 -38.78 11.14 -19.80
C LYS A 40 -38.68 11.13 -18.28
N GLN A 41 -38.15 12.22 -17.72
CA GLN A 41 -37.87 12.51 -16.30
C GLN A 41 -36.57 11.95 -15.70
N VAL A 42 -35.41 12.47 -16.11
CA VAL A 42 -34.38 12.96 -15.15
C VAL A 42 -33.63 14.14 -15.78
N ASP A 43 -34.35 15.22 -16.08
CA ASP A 43 -33.75 16.54 -16.31
C ASP A 43 -34.11 17.41 -15.10
N LYS A 44 -33.29 17.32 -14.05
CA LYS A 44 -33.30 18.24 -12.91
C LYS A 44 -31.92 18.23 -12.26
N LYS A 45 -31.08 19.20 -12.66
CA LYS A 45 -29.90 19.72 -11.95
C LYS A 45 -29.31 18.77 -10.88
N SER A 46 -28.57 17.74 -11.31
CA SER A 46 -27.65 17.06 -10.39
C SER A 46 -26.51 18.03 -10.10
N ALA A 47 -26.57 18.76 -8.99
CA ALA A 47 -25.45 19.57 -8.52
C ALA A 47 -24.26 18.64 -8.37
N ASN A 48 -23.18 18.78 -9.17
CA ASN A 48 -21.98 17.93 -9.18
C ASN A 48 -21.67 17.32 -7.81
N VAL A 49 -22.20 16.12 -7.55
CA VAL A 49 -22.03 15.41 -6.30
C VAL A 49 -20.71 14.69 -6.42
N SER A 50 -19.62 15.34 -6.02
CA SER A 50 -18.28 14.77 -6.16
C SER A 50 -17.46 14.91 -4.88
N GLN A 51 -16.68 13.88 -4.58
CA GLN A 51 -15.63 13.89 -3.56
C GLN A 51 -14.28 14.33 -4.14
N TRP A 52 -14.28 15.00 -5.29
CA TRP A 52 -13.06 15.55 -5.91
C TRP A 52 -12.13 16.30 -4.95
N PRO A 53 -12.63 17.15 -4.03
CA PRO A 53 -11.79 17.80 -3.03
C PRO A 53 -10.96 16.82 -2.18
N PHE A 54 -11.57 15.70 -1.76
CA PHE A 54 -10.88 14.64 -1.04
C PHE A 54 -9.82 13.97 -1.92
N TYR A 55 -10.15 13.62 -3.17
CA TYR A 55 -9.20 12.98 -4.08
C TYR A 55 -7.99 13.85 -4.40
N VAL A 56 -8.16 15.17 -4.47
CA VAL A 56 -7.04 16.11 -4.63
C VAL A 56 -6.12 16.03 -3.41
N VAL A 57 -6.66 16.10 -2.19
CA VAL A 57 -5.82 15.98 -0.99
C VAL A 57 -5.16 14.61 -0.91
N TYR A 58 -5.92 13.54 -1.15
CA TYR A 58 -5.42 12.17 -1.17
C TYR A 58 -4.26 12.02 -2.18
N ALA A 59 -4.40 12.56 -3.39
CA ALA A 59 -3.34 12.53 -4.39
C ALA A 59 -2.08 13.29 -3.94
N LEU A 60 -2.23 14.43 -3.26
CA LEU A 60 -1.09 15.19 -2.73
C LEU A 60 -0.36 14.42 -1.62
N VAL A 61 -1.10 13.84 -0.67
CA VAL A 61 -0.48 13.11 0.45
C VAL A 61 0.14 11.79 0.00
N MET A 62 -0.52 11.03 -0.89
CA MET A 62 0.07 9.84 -1.51
C MET A 62 1.28 10.21 -2.38
N GLY A 63 1.20 11.32 -3.12
CA GLY A 63 2.30 11.80 -3.93
C GLY A 63 3.53 12.13 -3.09
N SER A 64 3.34 12.72 -1.91
CA SER A 64 4.45 13.00 -0.99
C SER A 64 5.17 11.73 -0.52
N ASP A 65 4.45 10.62 -0.36
CA ASP A 65 5.01 9.32 0.03
C ASP A 65 5.77 8.67 -1.13
N TRP A 66 5.11 8.58 -2.29
CA TRP A 66 5.66 7.90 -3.46
C TRP A 66 6.84 8.64 -4.10
N LEU A 67 6.92 9.96 -3.98
CA LEU A 67 7.98 10.75 -4.57
C LEU A 67 9.35 10.45 -3.94
N GLN A 68 9.39 10.22 -2.63
CA GLN A 68 10.64 9.95 -1.90
C GLN A 68 11.04 8.46 -1.88
N GLY A 69 10.07 7.55 -2.02
CA GLY A 69 10.27 6.10 -1.93
C GLY A 69 11.44 5.56 -2.76
N PRO A 70 11.56 5.88 -4.06
CA PRO A 70 12.60 5.33 -4.93
C PRO A 70 14.02 5.71 -4.50
N PHE A 71 14.19 6.88 -3.89
CA PHE A 71 15.51 7.46 -3.62
C PHE A 71 16.02 7.20 -2.21
N LEU A 72 15.21 6.60 -1.33
CA LEU A 72 15.53 6.42 0.09
C LEU A 72 16.85 5.68 0.34
N TYR A 73 17.05 4.54 -0.35
CA TYR A 73 18.29 3.77 -0.28
C TYR A 73 19.48 4.58 -0.81
N SER A 74 19.32 5.16 -1.99
CA SER A 74 20.39 5.90 -2.68
C SER A 74 20.80 7.18 -1.92
N LEU A 75 19.86 7.84 -1.23
CA LEU A 75 20.16 8.97 -0.37
C LEU A 75 21.05 8.54 0.80
N TYR A 76 20.67 7.45 1.48
CA TYR A 76 21.43 6.94 2.63
C TYR A 76 22.82 6.45 2.25
N LYS A 77 22.93 5.68 1.18
CA LYS A 77 24.21 5.09 0.79
C LYS A 77 25.08 6.06 0.01
N ASN A 78 24.54 6.69 -1.04
CA ASN A 78 25.34 7.44 -2.00
C ASN A 78 25.57 8.91 -1.59
N GLU A 79 24.62 9.55 -0.90
CA GLU A 79 24.81 10.95 -0.45
C GLU A 79 25.26 11.06 1.00
N HIS A 80 24.65 10.31 1.92
CA HIS A 80 24.99 10.39 3.34
C HIS A 80 26.14 9.46 3.74
N GLY A 81 26.56 8.56 2.85
CA GLY A 81 27.67 7.63 3.12
C GLY A 81 27.40 6.65 4.26
N ILE A 82 26.13 6.34 4.55
CA ILE A 82 25.76 5.40 5.61
C ILE A 82 26.17 3.99 5.20
N SER A 83 26.80 3.27 6.15
CA SER A 83 27.19 1.86 5.93
C SER A 83 26.00 1.00 5.51
N SER A 84 26.24 0.08 4.57
CA SER A 84 25.20 -0.81 4.03
C SER A 84 24.55 -1.68 5.12
N ASP A 85 25.23 -1.93 6.24
CA ASP A 85 24.68 -2.70 7.36
C ASP A 85 23.64 -1.91 8.19
N ARG A 86 23.73 -0.57 8.20
CA ARG A 86 22.82 0.30 8.98
C ARG A 86 21.57 0.72 8.20
N VAL A 87 21.64 0.66 6.87
CA VAL A 87 20.50 1.02 6.00
C VAL A 87 19.29 0.14 6.29
N PRO A 88 19.36 -1.21 6.33
CA PRO A 88 18.24 -2.05 6.70
C PRO A 88 17.64 -1.69 8.06
N THR A 89 18.49 -1.41 9.07
CA THR A 89 18.02 -1.02 10.41
C THR A 89 17.18 0.26 10.38
N LEU A 90 17.55 1.26 9.57
CA LEU A 90 16.74 2.47 9.40
C LEU A 90 15.37 2.16 8.78
N PHE A 91 15.30 1.29 7.78
CA PHE A 91 14.01 0.84 7.23
C PHE A 91 13.18 0.09 8.28
N THR A 92 13.81 -0.85 9.03
CA THR A 92 13.15 -1.58 10.12
C THR A 92 12.57 -0.64 11.16
N THR A 93 13.29 0.40 11.57
CA THR A 93 12.77 1.38 12.54
C THR A 93 11.50 2.06 12.05
N GLY A 94 11.42 2.39 10.76
CA GLY A 94 10.22 2.97 10.16
C GLY A 94 9.03 2.00 10.20
N PHE A 95 9.23 0.76 9.80
CA PHE A 95 8.18 -0.27 9.83
C PHE A 95 7.70 -0.58 11.25
N VAL A 96 8.62 -0.73 12.21
CA VAL A 96 8.28 -0.97 13.62
C VAL A 96 7.49 0.21 14.19
N SER A 97 7.95 1.44 13.95
CA SER A 97 7.24 2.64 14.39
C SER A 97 5.83 2.70 13.81
N GLY A 98 5.67 2.43 12.52
CA GLY A 98 4.36 2.37 11.87
C GLY A 98 3.45 1.30 12.45
N ALA A 99 3.98 0.09 12.67
CA ALA A 99 3.25 -1.01 13.29
C ALA A 99 2.71 -0.65 14.68
N VAL A 100 3.57 -0.10 15.55
CA VAL A 100 3.19 0.34 16.90
C VAL A 100 2.18 1.48 16.82
N ALA A 101 2.45 2.49 16.01
CA ALA A 101 1.58 3.65 15.87
C ALA A 101 0.19 3.27 15.34
N GLY A 102 0.12 2.31 14.41
CA GLY A 102 -1.14 1.83 13.82
C GLY A 102 -2.13 1.27 14.84
N TYR A 103 -1.64 0.73 15.97
CA TYR A 103 -2.50 0.25 17.06
C TYR A 103 -3.21 1.40 17.80
N PHE A 104 -2.54 2.54 17.97
CA PHE A 104 -3.05 3.66 18.77
C PHE A 104 -3.74 4.74 17.92
N ILE A 105 -3.30 4.95 16.68
CA ILE A 105 -3.69 6.06 15.82
C ILE A 105 -5.21 6.11 15.58
N GLY A 106 -5.87 4.96 15.40
CA GLY A 106 -7.33 4.93 15.19
C GLY A 106 -8.09 5.57 16.37
N SER A 107 -7.79 5.11 17.60
CA SER A 107 -8.39 5.66 18.81
C SER A 107 -8.03 7.13 19.07
N LEU A 108 -6.81 7.53 18.68
CA LEU A 108 -6.32 8.89 18.87
C LEU A 108 -7.02 9.86 17.91
N ALA A 109 -7.22 9.44 16.65
CA ALA A 109 -7.90 10.20 15.61
C ALA A 109 -9.39 10.42 15.93
N ASP A 110 -10.04 9.42 16.52
CA ASP A 110 -11.44 9.55 16.96
C ASP A 110 -11.59 10.50 18.16
N ARG A 111 -10.59 10.60 19.04
CA ARG A 111 -10.58 11.52 20.20
C ARG A 111 -10.22 12.96 19.86
N HIS A 112 -9.22 13.18 19.02
CA HIS A 112 -8.69 14.52 18.71
C HIS A 112 -9.32 15.13 17.45
N GLY A 113 -10.15 14.35 16.75
CA GLY A 113 -10.83 14.77 15.53
C GLY A 113 -9.97 14.54 14.28
N ARG A 114 -10.64 14.06 13.23
CA ARG A 114 -10.00 13.60 11.98
C ARG A 114 -9.22 14.70 11.25
N LYS A 115 -9.72 15.94 11.26
CA LYS A 115 -9.03 17.11 10.69
C LYS A 115 -7.67 17.35 11.35
N ALA A 116 -7.63 17.35 12.68
CA ALA A 116 -6.40 17.58 13.43
C ALA A 116 -5.39 16.47 13.16
N SER A 117 -5.84 15.22 13.07
CA SER A 117 -4.99 14.08 12.71
C SER A 117 -4.43 14.17 11.28
N CYS A 118 -5.19 14.62 10.29
CA CYS A 118 -4.68 14.85 8.93
C CYS A 118 -3.61 15.97 8.91
N LEU A 119 -3.81 17.06 9.65
CA LEU A 119 -2.84 18.15 9.75
C LEU A 119 -1.58 17.72 10.52
N PHE A 120 -1.74 16.94 11.58
CA PHE A 120 -0.63 16.33 12.31
C PHE A 120 0.17 15.39 11.41
N PHE A 121 -0.48 14.59 10.57
CA PHE A 121 0.19 13.80 9.53
C PHE A 121 1.05 14.70 8.64
N CYS A 122 0.49 15.78 8.08
CA CYS A 122 1.24 16.67 7.19
C CYS A 122 2.49 17.23 7.88
N ALA A 123 2.38 17.66 9.13
CA ALA A 123 3.49 18.21 9.91
C ALA A 123 4.54 17.13 10.25
N ALA A 124 4.12 15.99 10.78
CA ALA A 124 5.01 14.90 11.16
C ALA A 124 5.75 14.30 9.96
N TYR A 125 5.06 14.14 8.83
CA TYR A 125 5.64 13.60 7.61
C TYR A 125 6.58 14.59 6.91
N ALA A 126 6.27 15.89 6.95
CA ALA A 126 7.18 16.92 6.45
C ALA A 126 8.46 16.99 7.28
N LEU A 127 8.34 16.89 8.61
CA LEU A 127 9.49 16.80 9.50
C LEU A 127 10.30 15.53 9.26
N SER A 128 9.67 14.38 9.05
CA SER A 128 10.33 13.14 8.64
C SER A 128 11.16 13.31 7.36
N CYS A 129 10.57 13.94 6.32
CA CYS A 129 11.26 14.24 5.07
C CYS A 129 12.48 15.14 5.30
N LEU A 130 12.31 16.22 6.08
CA LEU A 130 13.37 17.16 6.39
C LEU A 130 14.53 16.48 7.14
N LEU A 131 14.22 15.73 8.20
CA LEU A 131 15.23 15.00 8.98
C LEU A 131 15.97 13.97 8.12
N THR A 132 15.27 13.32 7.18
CA THR A 132 15.86 12.36 6.25
C THR A 132 16.91 13.00 5.32
N THR A 133 16.78 14.29 5.00
CA THR A 133 17.78 15.01 4.18
C THR A 133 19.05 15.38 4.94
N ILE A 134 19.06 15.29 6.27
CA ILE A 134 20.20 15.66 7.11
C ILE A 134 21.07 14.44 7.37
N SER A 135 22.37 14.53 7.04
CA SER A 135 23.35 13.44 7.21
C SER A 135 23.79 13.25 8.67
N SER A 136 22.84 13.01 9.57
CA SER A 136 23.07 12.75 11.00
C SER A 136 22.30 11.53 11.45
N LEU A 137 23.01 10.47 11.87
CA LEU A 137 22.40 9.17 12.16
C LEU A 137 21.25 9.23 13.19
N PRO A 138 21.35 9.95 14.33
CA PRO A 138 20.23 10.12 15.25
C PRO A 138 19.01 10.79 14.61
N LEU A 139 19.23 11.80 13.77
CA LEU A 139 18.16 12.51 13.06
C LEU A 139 17.51 11.60 12.00
N LEU A 140 18.28 10.74 11.34
CA LEU A 140 17.75 9.75 10.41
C LEU A 140 16.82 8.75 11.12
N PHE A 141 17.21 8.25 12.30
CA PHE A 141 16.36 7.38 13.09
C PHE A 141 15.09 8.10 13.55
N LEU A 142 15.19 9.34 14.03
CA LEU A 142 14.02 10.14 14.40
C LEU A 142 13.10 10.38 13.19
N GLY A 143 13.68 10.69 12.03
CA GLY A 143 12.96 10.80 10.77
C GLY A 143 12.23 9.52 10.41
N ARG A 144 12.86 8.35 10.55
CA ARG A 144 12.21 7.04 10.33
C ARG A 144 11.07 6.77 11.30
N VAL A 145 11.22 7.12 12.57
CA VAL A 145 10.14 6.99 13.57
C VAL A 145 8.94 7.84 13.14
N LEU A 146 9.16 9.13 12.85
CA LEU A 146 8.10 10.04 12.39
C LEU A 146 7.49 9.60 11.06
N GLY A 147 8.31 9.08 10.14
CA GLY A 147 7.87 8.49 8.88
C GLY A 147 6.91 7.33 9.12
N GLY A 148 7.27 6.37 9.98
CA GLY A 148 6.40 5.26 10.35
C GLY A 148 5.07 5.70 10.95
N VAL A 149 5.08 6.66 11.89
CA VAL A 149 3.85 7.25 12.45
C VAL A 149 3.01 7.89 11.33
N GLY A 150 3.65 8.63 10.43
CA GLY A 150 3.02 9.26 9.29
C GLY A 150 2.38 8.26 8.33
N THR A 151 3.08 7.19 7.95
CA THR A 151 2.53 6.12 7.10
C THR A 151 1.29 5.50 7.72
N SER A 152 1.29 5.26 9.03
CA SER A 152 0.11 4.72 9.73
C SER A 152 -1.06 5.70 9.76
N LEU A 153 -0.81 7.00 9.87
CA LEU A 153 -1.84 8.03 9.74
C LEU A 153 -2.38 8.11 8.29
N LEU A 154 -1.49 8.03 7.30
CA LEU A 154 -1.81 8.13 5.88
C LEU A 154 -2.85 7.08 5.47
N PHE A 155 -2.60 5.81 5.84
CA PHE A 155 -3.47 4.70 5.48
C PHE A 155 -4.67 4.49 6.41
N SER A 156 -4.83 5.26 7.49
CA SER A 156 -5.98 5.11 8.41
C SER A 156 -6.89 6.34 8.44
N VAL A 157 -6.32 7.52 8.71
CA VAL A 157 -7.09 8.74 8.96
C VAL A 157 -7.72 9.28 7.67
N PHE A 158 -7.03 9.16 6.53
CA PHE A 158 -7.56 9.64 5.24
C PHE A 158 -8.68 8.74 4.72
N GLU A 159 -8.58 7.43 4.87
CA GLU A 159 -9.67 6.50 4.56
C GLU A 159 -10.88 6.78 5.45
N SER A 160 -10.63 6.95 6.75
CA SER A 160 -11.64 7.35 7.74
C SER A 160 -12.33 8.67 7.36
N TRP A 161 -11.56 9.67 6.90
CA TRP A 161 -12.12 10.93 6.41
C TRP A 161 -13.00 10.71 5.17
N MET A 162 -12.55 9.94 4.18
CA MET A 162 -13.33 9.64 2.98
C MET A 162 -14.72 9.07 3.31
N VAL A 163 -14.76 8.08 4.22
CA VAL A 163 -15.99 7.42 4.66
C VAL A 163 -16.90 8.40 5.41
N THR A 164 -16.35 9.20 6.33
CA THR A 164 -17.13 10.22 7.05
C THR A 164 -17.69 11.28 6.11
N ASP A 165 -16.90 11.78 5.15
CA ASP A 165 -17.36 12.76 4.16
C ASP A 165 -18.53 12.18 3.32
N PHE A 166 -18.42 10.90 2.94
CA PHE A 166 -19.44 10.19 2.18
C PHE A 166 -20.78 10.15 2.92
N HIS A 167 -20.77 9.78 4.20
CA HIS A 167 -21.97 9.71 5.03
C HIS A 167 -22.52 11.08 5.40
N ASN A 168 -21.68 12.03 5.83
CA ASN A 168 -22.13 13.35 6.28
C ASN A 168 -22.77 14.16 5.14
N ARG A 169 -22.26 14.00 3.91
CA ARG A 169 -22.84 14.67 2.73
C ARG A 169 -23.99 13.88 2.11
N LYS A 170 -24.36 12.73 2.69
CA LYS A 170 -25.39 11.81 2.23
C LYS A 170 -25.22 11.46 0.75
N LEU A 171 -23.99 11.14 0.35
CA LEU A 171 -23.65 10.92 -1.05
C LEU A 171 -24.30 9.64 -1.60
N GLY A 172 -24.51 8.64 -0.74
CA GLY A 172 -25.29 7.44 -1.06
C GLY A 172 -26.72 7.76 -1.51
N GLU A 173 -27.42 8.63 -0.78
CA GLU A 173 -28.78 9.09 -1.16
C GLU A 173 -28.79 9.88 -2.47
N LYS A 174 -27.65 10.44 -2.86
CA LYS A 174 -27.45 11.22 -4.09
C LYS A 174 -26.95 10.37 -5.27
N GLY A 175 -26.88 9.05 -5.10
CA GLY A 175 -26.55 8.09 -6.16
C GLY A 175 -25.07 7.73 -6.31
N LEU A 176 -24.19 8.13 -5.37
CA LEU A 176 -22.81 7.62 -5.34
C LEU A 176 -22.75 6.30 -4.57
N ASP A 177 -21.92 5.38 -5.03
CA ASP A 177 -21.63 4.12 -4.34
C ASP A 177 -20.28 4.20 -3.60
N LEU A 178 -20.25 3.65 -2.40
CA LEU A 178 -19.05 3.64 -1.57
C LEU A 178 -17.98 2.73 -2.19
N SER A 179 -18.36 1.60 -2.79
CA SER A 179 -17.41 0.71 -3.48
C SER A 179 -16.76 1.40 -4.67
N GLN A 180 -17.53 2.14 -5.47
CA GLN A 180 -16.98 2.99 -6.54
C GLN A 180 -16.00 4.05 -6.00
N THR A 181 -16.30 4.63 -4.84
CA THR A 181 -15.45 5.64 -4.19
C THR A 181 -14.09 5.06 -3.79
N PHE A 182 -14.08 3.87 -3.17
CA PHE A 182 -12.86 3.13 -2.85
C PHE A 182 -12.10 2.70 -4.11
N GLY A 183 -12.79 2.26 -5.16
CA GLY A 183 -12.20 1.91 -6.44
C GLY A 183 -11.48 3.10 -7.09
N LEU A 184 -12.10 4.29 -7.06
CA LEU A 184 -11.47 5.51 -7.55
C LEU A 184 -10.27 5.93 -6.68
N MET A 185 -10.36 5.80 -5.35
CA MET A 185 -9.23 6.06 -4.44
C MET A 185 -8.02 5.18 -4.79
N SER A 186 -8.24 3.89 -5.02
CA SER A 186 -7.20 2.95 -5.47
C SER A 186 -6.60 3.35 -6.82
N THR A 187 -7.45 3.74 -7.78
CA THR A 187 -7.02 4.20 -9.12
C THR A 187 -6.14 5.45 -9.02
N VAL A 188 -6.55 6.42 -8.20
CA VAL A 188 -5.77 7.65 -7.93
C VAL A 188 -4.42 7.28 -7.32
N ASN A 189 -4.38 6.37 -6.34
CA ASN A 189 -3.13 5.92 -5.73
C ASN A 189 -2.17 5.32 -6.77
N SER A 190 -2.65 4.40 -7.61
CA SER A 190 -1.82 3.78 -8.66
C SER A 190 -1.29 4.81 -9.66
N ALA A 191 -2.12 5.74 -10.12
CA ALA A 191 -1.69 6.80 -11.03
C ALA A 191 -0.64 7.70 -10.39
N VAL A 192 -0.86 8.12 -9.14
CA VAL A 192 0.07 8.97 -8.39
C VAL A 192 1.39 8.25 -8.14
N ALA A 193 1.40 6.95 -7.84
CA ALA A 193 2.62 6.18 -7.62
C ALA A 193 3.51 6.14 -8.89
N ILE A 194 2.91 5.86 -10.05
CA ILE A 194 3.62 5.84 -11.34
C ILE A 194 4.16 7.23 -11.69
N VAL A 195 3.32 8.27 -11.58
CA VAL A 195 3.71 9.66 -11.87
C VAL A 195 4.82 10.11 -10.94
N SER A 196 4.75 9.76 -9.65
CA SER A 196 5.77 10.13 -8.66
C SER A 196 7.11 9.45 -8.94
N GLY A 197 7.12 8.21 -9.43
CA GLY A 197 8.36 7.57 -9.88
C GLY A 197 9.04 8.33 -11.02
N VAL A 198 8.28 8.74 -12.04
CA VAL A 198 8.82 9.53 -13.17
C VAL A 198 9.22 10.95 -12.73
N ALA A 199 8.39 11.61 -11.92
CA ALA A 199 8.63 12.97 -11.45
C ALA A 199 9.85 13.05 -10.51
N SER A 200 10.01 12.07 -9.61
CA SER A 200 11.18 12.00 -8.72
C SER A 200 12.48 11.80 -9.51
N GLU A 201 12.48 10.96 -10.55
CA GLU A 201 13.64 10.83 -11.44
C GLU A 201 14.00 12.15 -12.10
N TRP A 202 13.00 12.84 -12.66
CA TRP A 202 13.20 14.14 -13.29
C TRP A 202 13.73 15.18 -12.30
N LEU A 203 13.20 15.23 -11.08
CA LEU A 203 13.67 16.14 -10.01
C LEU A 203 15.14 15.90 -9.66
N VAL A 204 15.56 14.64 -9.53
CA VAL A 204 16.96 14.30 -9.23
C VAL A 204 17.86 14.67 -10.40
N SER A 205 17.43 14.40 -11.64
CA SER A 205 18.19 14.78 -12.83
C SER A 205 18.32 16.30 -12.98
N ALA A 206 17.30 17.08 -12.62
CA ALA A 206 17.32 18.54 -12.72
C ALA A 206 18.11 19.20 -11.59
N ALA A 207 17.97 18.72 -10.35
CA ALA A 207 18.62 19.31 -9.18
C ALA A 207 20.04 18.79 -8.94
N GLY A 208 20.42 17.64 -9.53
CA GLY A 208 21.70 16.98 -9.30
C GLY A 208 21.84 16.35 -7.90
N THR A 209 20.75 16.27 -7.12
CA THR A 209 20.74 15.68 -5.77
C THR A 209 19.50 14.82 -5.54
N ARG A 210 19.71 13.72 -4.83
CA ARG A 210 18.72 12.76 -4.32
C ARG A 210 17.90 13.33 -3.16
N ARG A 211 18.22 14.52 -2.64
CA ARG A 211 17.39 15.26 -1.67
C ARG A 211 16.19 15.94 -2.30
N ALA A 212 16.23 16.21 -3.61
CA ALA A 212 15.19 16.98 -4.29
C ALA A 212 13.78 16.37 -4.16
N PRO A 213 13.58 15.03 -4.29
CA PRO A 213 12.28 14.42 -4.06
C PRO A 213 11.74 14.65 -2.65
N PHE A 214 12.59 14.64 -1.62
CA PHE A 214 12.18 14.88 -0.23
C PHE A 214 11.72 16.32 -0.01
N HIS A 215 12.40 17.29 -0.60
CA HIS A 215 11.97 18.69 -0.54
C HIS A 215 10.66 18.93 -1.30
N ALA A 216 10.49 18.28 -2.46
CA ALA A 216 9.24 18.32 -3.21
C ALA A 216 8.09 17.66 -2.42
N SER A 217 8.34 16.55 -1.72
CA SER A 217 7.37 15.92 -0.80
C SER A 217 6.92 16.88 0.30
N ILE A 218 7.85 17.66 0.90
CA ILE A 218 7.50 18.71 1.88
C ILE A 218 6.56 19.75 1.24
N GLY A 219 6.85 20.19 0.01
CA GLY A 219 5.98 21.12 -0.73
C GLY A 219 4.57 20.57 -0.95
N LEU A 220 4.45 19.30 -1.34
CA LEU A 220 3.15 18.62 -1.49
C LEU A 220 2.39 18.53 -0.17
N LEU A 221 3.08 18.25 0.94
CA LEU A 221 2.48 18.17 2.28
C LEU A 221 2.00 19.54 2.78
N VAL A 222 2.76 20.61 2.54
CA VAL A 222 2.35 21.98 2.87
C VAL A 222 1.12 22.38 2.05
N LEU A 223 1.11 22.06 0.76
CA LEU A 223 -0.05 22.29 -0.10
C LEU A 223 -1.28 21.50 0.39
N ALA A 224 -1.10 20.21 0.70
CA ALA A 224 -2.16 19.37 1.26
C ALA A 224 -2.72 19.96 2.57
N ALA A 225 -1.84 20.38 3.48
CA ALA A 225 -2.24 21.03 4.73
C ALA A 225 -3.04 22.32 4.49
N GLY A 226 -2.63 23.16 3.53
CA GLY A 226 -3.36 24.36 3.14
C GLY A 226 -4.75 24.05 2.57
N VAL A 227 -4.85 23.04 1.71
CA VAL A 227 -6.13 22.58 1.15
C VAL A 227 -7.03 22.00 2.25
N ILE A 228 -6.51 21.16 3.15
CA ILE A 228 -7.26 20.62 4.30
C ILE A 228 -7.75 21.75 5.20
N ALA A 229 -6.90 22.73 5.52
CA ALA A 229 -7.24 23.83 6.39
C ALA A 229 -8.37 24.69 5.83
N THR A 230 -8.33 24.98 4.52
CA THR A 230 -9.31 25.84 3.82
C THR A 230 -10.61 25.11 3.49
N GLN A 231 -10.55 23.87 2.97
CA GLN A 231 -11.75 23.10 2.61
C GLN A 231 -12.56 22.67 3.83
N TRP A 232 -11.88 22.29 4.91
CA TRP A 232 -12.52 21.94 6.18
C TRP A 232 -12.81 23.18 7.06
N GLY A 233 -12.49 24.40 6.59
CA GLY A 233 -12.75 25.65 7.29
C GLY A 233 -14.16 26.21 7.07
N ASN A 234 -14.89 25.74 6.06
CA ASN A 234 -16.20 26.29 5.71
C ASN A 234 -17.36 25.64 6.52
N LYS A 235 -17.54 26.14 7.75
CA LYS A 235 -18.80 26.55 8.41
C LYS A 235 -19.98 25.58 8.64
N LYS A 236 -19.89 24.26 8.43
CA LYS A 236 -20.98 23.33 8.86
C LYS A 236 -20.55 21.93 9.36
N GLN A 237 -19.25 21.69 9.50
CA GLN A 237 -18.68 20.37 9.82
C GLN A 237 -17.84 20.39 11.11
N GLN A 238 -18.18 21.31 12.01
CA GLN A 238 -17.44 21.55 13.26
C GLN A 238 -18.10 20.86 14.46
N ASP A 239 -19.39 20.50 14.37
CA ASP A 239 -20.16 19.96 15.50
C ASP A 239 -20.21 18.41 15.58
N GLU A 240 -19.66 17.66 14.61
CA GLU A 240 -19.89 16.19 14.55
C GLU A 240 -18.61 15.32 14.49
N ASN A 241 -17.42 15.89 14.67
CA ASN A 241 -16.15 15.20 14.39
C ASN A 241 -15.48 14.48 15.58
N TYR A 242 -16.21 14.28 16.67
CA TYR A 242 -15.81 13.31 17.69
C TYR A 242 -16.40 11.97 17.27
N GLY A 243 -15.55 10.96 17.05
CA GLY A 243 -16.03 9.58 16.90
C GLY A 243 -16.90 9.24 18.12
N SER A 244 -17.90 8.37 17.95
CA SER A 244 -18.97 8.00 18.90
C SER A 244 -18.54 7.56 20.31
N ALA A 245 -17.80 8.39 21.04
CA ALA A 245 -17.32 8.19 22.40
C ALA A 245 -18.29 8.76 23.45
N GLY A 246 -19.46 9.24 23.01
CA GLY A 246 -20.49 9.85 23.87
C GLY A 246 -21.58 8.91 24.38
N GLN A 247 -21.61 7.63 24.00
CA GLN A 247 -22.53 6.66 24.60
C GLN A 247 -21.85 5.87 25.71
N THR A 248 -21.74 6.48 26.89
CA THR A 248 -21.58 5.75 28.15
C THR A 248 -22.86 4.97 28.45
N SER A 249 -23.02 3.79 27.86
CA SER A 249 -23.93 2.78 28.37
C SER A 249 -23.27 2.06 29.55
N SER A 250 -23.82 2.29 30.73
CA SER A 250 -23.72 1.50 31.98
C SER A 250 -22.69 0.36 32.04
N SER A 251 -21.72 0.53 32.93
CA SER A 251 -20.54 -0.30 33.25
C SER A 251 -20.80 -1.71 33.84
N LYS A 252 -21.97 -2.32 33.61
CA LYS A 252 -22.27 -3.70 34.03
C LYS A 252 -22.44 -4.71 32.88
N ASP A 253 -22.77 -4.26 31.66
CA ASP A 253 -22.88 -5.12 30.47
C ASP A 253 -21.58 -5.28 29.67
N SER A 254 -20.54 -4.49 30.01
CA SER A 254 -19.27 -4.50 29.27
C SER A 254 -18.44 -5.76 29.52
N LYS A 255 -18.51 -6.37 30.72
CA LYS A 255 -17.75 -7.60 31.04
C LYS A 255 -18.29 -8.82 30.29
N ALA A 256 -19.61 -9.00 30.27
CA ALA A 256 -20.24 -10.10 29.55
C ALA A 256 -20.03 -9.98 28.03
N LYS A 257 -20.10 -8.77 27.46
CA LYS A 257 -19.76 -8.53 26.05
C LYS A 257 -18.29 -8.80 25.72
N THR A 258 -17.34 -8.39 26.57
CA THR A 258 -15.92 -8.69 26.34
C THR A 258 -15.60 -10.17 26.47
N ASP A 259 -16.28 -10.91 27.34
CA ASP A 259 -16.04 -12.35 27.48
C ASP A 259 -16.58 -13.13 26.27
N ASP A 260 -17.76 -12.73 25.74
CA ASP A 260 -18.36 -13.31 24.52
C ASP A 260 -17.58 -12.90 23.24
N GLU A 261 -17.12 -11.65 23.15
CA GLU A 261 -16.24 -11.17 22.07
C GLU A 261 -14.87 -11.85 22.13
N ASN A 262 -14.26 -12.04 23.30
CA ASN A 262 -12.98 -12.74 23.44
C ASN A 262 -13.12 -14.24 23.12
N ALA A 263 -14.23 -14.88 23.51
CA ALA A 263 -14.54 -16.26 23.14
C ALA A 263 -14.77 -16.40 21.63
N SER A 264 -15.50 -15.47 21.02
CA SER A 264 -15.70 -15.39 19.57
C SER A 264 -14.39 -15.16 18.82
N LEU A 265 -13.53 -14.25 19.29
CA LEU A 265 -12.21 -14.00 18.73
C LEU A 265 -11.33 -15.24 18.79
N TRP A 266 -11.28 -15.92 19.93
CA TRP A 266 -10.48 -17.12 20.09
C TRP A 266 -10.98 -18.24 19.17
N ALA A 267 -12.30 -18.45 19.10
CA ALA A 267 -12.91 -19.40 18.17
C ALA A 267 -12.55 -19.08 16.71
N THR A 268 -12.67 -17.83 16.27
CA THR A 268 -12.27 -17.39 14.92
C THR A 268 -10.77 -17.55 14.68
N MET A 269 -9.91 -17.22 15.66
CA MET A 269 -8.47 -17.40 15.53
C MET A 269 -8.03 -18.87 15.52
N THR A 270 -8.88 -19.81 15.98
CA THR A 270 -8.64 -21.25 15.86
C THR A 270 -9.22 -21.87 14.59
N ASP A 271 -9.99 -21.13 13.80
CA ASP A 271 -10.49 -21.61 12.51
C ASP A 271 -9.32 -21.82 11.54
N ARG A 272 -9.23 -23.03 10.99
CA ARG A 272 -8.21 -23.42 10.01
C ARG A 272 -8.20 -22.52 8.78
N ARG A 273 -9.36 -22.02 8.35
CA ARG A 273 -9.48 -21.08 7.23
C ARG A 273 -8.82 -19.74 7.57
N VAL A 274 -9.14 -19.20 8.75
CA VAL A 274 -8.58 -17.93 9.24
C VAL A 274 -7.07 -18.06 9.41
N LEU A 275 -6.59 -19.14 10.02
CA LEU A 275 -5.17 -19.40 10.23
C LEU A 275 -4.39 -19.53 8.92
N THR A 276 -4.94 -20.23 7.93
CA THR A 276 -4.26 -20.41 6.63
C THR A 276 -4.22 -19.13 5.81
N ILE A 277 -5.33 -18.39 5.76
CA ILE A 277 -5.36 -17.07 5.12
C ILE A 277 -4.46 -16.09 5.87
N GLY A 278 -4.45 -16.14 7.19
CA GLY A 278 -3.57 -15.35 8.04
C GLY A 278 -2.09 -15.67 7.81
N LEU A 279 -1.72 -16.95 7.71
CA LEU A 279 -0.37 -17.39 7.39
C LEU A 279 0.05 -16.93 6.00
N ALA A 280 -0.78 -17.18 4.97
CA ALA A 280 -0.51 -16.74 3.60
C ALA A 280 -0.36 -15.22 3.50
N SER A 281 -1.18 -14.47 4.25
CA SER A 281 -1.09 -13.02 4.34
C SER A 281 0.20 -12.56 5.01
N THR A 282 0.55 -13.17 6.14
CA THR A 282 1.76 -12.86 6.90
C THR A 282 3.02 -13.13 6.06
N MET A 283 3.09 -14.29 5.38
CA MET A 283 4.29 -14.64 4.62
C MET A 283 4.43 -13.81 3.34
N PHE A 284 3.33 -13.55 2.62
CA PHE A 284 3.38 -12.74 1.41
C PHE A 284 3.64 -11.26 1.70
N GLU A 285 2.87 -10.65 2.61
CA GLU A 285 3.06 -9.24 2.98
C GLU A 285 4.43 -9.03 3.64
N GLY A 286 4.92 -10.01 4.43
CA GLY A 286 6.24 -9.96 5.03
C GLY A 286 7.35 -9.96 3.98
N SER A 287 7.21 -10.82 2.96
CA SER A 287 8.13 -10.86 1.84
C SER A 287 8.08 -9.58 0.98
N MET A 288 6.91 -8.97 0.83
CA MET A 288 6.73 -7.68 0.17
C MET A 288 7.49 -6.57 0.90
N TYR A 289 7.43 -6.51 2.24
CA TYR A 289 8.22 -5.53 3.00
C TYR A 289 9.73 -5.74 2.85
N LEU A 290 10.18 -6.98 2.85
CA LEU A 290 11.60 -7.30 2.60
C LEU A 290 12.03 -6.90 1.19
N PHE A 291 11.18 -7.14 0.19
CA PHE A 291 11.41 -6.69 -1.18
C PHE A 291 11.61 -5.16 -1.25
N VAL A 292 10.75 -4.36 -0.59
CA VAL A 292 10.86 -2.89 -0.57
C VAL A 292 12.22 -2.41 -0.05
N VAL A 293 12.82 -3.14 0.89
CA VAL A 293 14.16 -2.82 1.42
C VAL A 293 15.28 -3.31 0.49
N LEU A 294 15.11 -4.47 -0.14
CA LEU A 294 16.18 -5.19 -0.83
C LEU A 294 16.28 -4.93 -2.33
N TRP A 295 15.23 -4.44 -3.01
CA TRP A 295 15.26 -4.30 -4.46
C TRP A 295 16.39 -3.36 -4.94
N SER A 296 16.59 -2.23 -4.26
CA SER A 296 17.63 -1.24 -4.58
C SER A 296 19.05 -1.78 -4.44
N PRO A 297 19.47 -2.35 -3.29
CA PRO A 297 20.82 -2.92 -3.17
C PRO A 297 21.07 -4.07 -4.16
N VAL A 298 20.04 -4.88 -4.45
CA VAL A 298 20.18 -6.05 -5.34
C VAL A 298 20.32 -5.63 -6.80
N ILE A 299 19.57 -4.62 -7.27
CA ILE A 299 19.75 -4.12 -8.63
C ILE A 299 21.10 -3.41 -8.81
N VAL A 300 21.55 -2.66 -7.80
CA VAL A 300 22.88 -2.05 -7.75
C VAL A 300 23.98 -3.11 -7.88
N ALA A 301 23.85 -4.23 -7.17
CA ALA A 301 24.83 -5.32 -7.21
C ALA A 301 24.92 -6.05 -8.56
N THR A 302 23.88 -5.96 -9.40
CA THR A 302 23.85 -6.57 -10.74
C THR A 302 24.09 -5.57 -11.87
N SER A 303 24.20 -4.28 -11.54
CA SER A 303 24.35 -3.22 -12.53
C SER A 303 25.80 -2.99 -12.91
N SER A 304 26.04 -2.74 -14.20
CA SER A 304 27.36 -2.32 -14.69
C SER A 304 27.59 -0.81 -14.55
N SER A 305 26.57 -0.02 -14.17
CA SER A 305 26.70 1.44 -13.98
C SER A 305 25.86 1.92 -12.78
N PRO A 306 26.19 1.46 -11.56
CA PRO A 306 25.34 1.63 -10.37
C PRO A 306 25.09 3.08 -9.95
N GLU A 307 25.99 4.01 -10.30
CA GLU A 307 25.85 5.43 -9.97
C GLU A 307 24.76 6.14 -10.80
N THR A 308 24.47 5.61 -11.99
CA THR A 308 23.58 6.20 -12.99
C THR A 308 22.22 5.49 -13.10
N LEU A 309 21.90 4.61 -12.14
CA LEU A 309 20.64 3.87 -12.14
C LEU A 309 19.43 4.81 -11.98
N PRO A 310 18.42 4.72 -12.86
CA PRO A 310 17.23 5.57 -12.77
C PRO A 310 16.22 4.97 -11.79
N TYR A 311 16.46 5.15 -10.49
CA TYR A 311 15.65 4.56 -9.41
C TYR A 311 14.15 4.89 -9.55
N GLY A 312 13.81 6.12 -9.94
CA GLY A 312 12.43 6.56 -10.10
C GLY A 312 11.72 5.86 -11.27
N ILE A 313 12.41 5.64 -12.39
CA ILE A 313 11.85 4.93 -13.56
C ILE A 313 11.68 3.43 -13.25
N ILE A 314 12.65 2.83 -12.56
CA ILE A 314 12.56 1.43 -12.12
C ILE A 314 11.35 1.25 -11.21
N PHE A 315 11.18 2.14 -10.22
CA PHE A 315 10.03 2.14 -9.34
C PHE A 315 8.70 2.37 -10.09
N ALA A 316 8.65 3.31 -11.04
CA ALA A 316 7.47 3.52 -11.87
C ALA A 316 7.09 2.26 -12.66
N ALA A 317 8.07 1.50 -13.14
CA ALA A 317 7.82 0.24 -13.84
C ALA A 317 7.27 -0.84 -12.92
N PHE A 318 7.73 -0.91 -11.66
CA PHE A 318 7.14 -1.78 -10.64
C PHE A 318 5.66 -1.46 -10.45
N MET A 319 5.34 -0.19 -10.19
CA MET A 319 3.95 0.25 -10.01
C MET A 319 3.08 0.01 -11.26
N ALA A 320 3.65 0.19 -12.46
CA ALA A 320 2.96 -0.13 -13.71
C ALA A 320 2.70 -1.63 -13.87
N SER A 321 3.63 -2.50 -13.44
CA SER A 321 3.44 -3.95 -13.42
C SER A 321 2.32 -4.36 -12.44
N THR A 322 2.31 -3.78 -11.24
CA THR A 322 1.25 -3.98 -10.24
C THR A 322 -0.11 -3.60 -10.81
N LEU A 323 -0.21 -2.42 -11.45
CA LEU A 323 -1.44 -1.95 -12.09
C LEU A 323 -1.89 -2.87 -13.23
N LEU A 324 -0.97 -3.27 -14.11
CA LEU A 324 -1.24 -4.17 -15.23
C LEU A 324 -1.85 -5.49 -14.74
N ALA A 325 -1.25 -6.07 -13.70
CA ALA A 325 -1.72 -7.29 -13.06
C ALA A 325 -3.12 -7.12 -12.45
N SER A 326 -3.39 -6.03 -11.72
CA SER A 326 -4.72 -5.75 -11.18
C SER A 326 -5.78 -5.58 -12.28
N LEU A 327 -5.44 -4.99 -13.43
CA LEU A 327 -6.33 -4.89 -14.60
C LEU A 327 -6.58 -6.26 -15.29
N LEU A 328 -5.65 -7.21 -15.15
CA LEU A 328 -5.78 -8.58 -15.65
C LEU A 328 -6.56 -9.49 -14.70
N TYR A 329 -6.69 -9.11 -13.41
CA TYR A 329 -7.32 -9.92 -12.38
C TYR A 329 -8.67 -10.53 -12.78
N PRO A 330 -9.66 -9.78 -13.32
CA PRO A 330 -10.95 -10.37 -13.68
C PRO A 330 -10.85 -11.46 -14.76
N ARG A 331 -9.93 -11.28 -15.72
CA ARG A 331 -9.70 -12.26 -16.79
C ARG A 331 -9.02 -13.50 -16.24
N LEU A 332 -7.97 -13.34 -15.43
CA LEU A 332 -7.29 -14.46 -14.80
C LEU A 332 -8.21 -15.24 -13.85
N LEU A 333 -9.01 -14.53 -13.06
CA LEU A 333 -10.02 -15.14 -12.20
C LEU A 333 -11.03 -15.96 -13.00
N SER A 334 -11.48 -15.48 -14.16
CA SER A 334 -12.40 -16.24 -15.02
C SER A 334 -11.79 -17.55 -15.54
N LEU A 335 -10.46 -17.60 -15.73
CA LEU A 335 -9.74 -18.80 -16.18
C LEU A 335 -9.56 -19.84 -15.07
N VAL A 336 -9.23 -19.39 -13.85
CA VAL A 336 -8.98 -20.28 -12.70
C VAL A 336 -10.22 -20.50 -11.83
N SER A 337 -11.34 -19.85 -12.14
CA SER A 337 -12.68 -19.91 -11.54
C SER A 337 -12.82 -19.61 -10.04
N THR A 338 -11.76 -19.72 -9.23
CA THR A 338 -11.81 -19.47 -7.78
C THR A 338 -10.67 -18.57 -7.31
N PRO A 339 -10.93 -17.59 -6.42
CA PRO A 339 -9.88 -16.71 -5.86
C PRO A 339 -8.80 -17.46 -5.09
N THR A 340 -9.14 -18.59 -4.45
CA THR A 340 -8.18 -19.44 -3.73
C THR A 340 -7.15 -20.05 -4.67
N ARG A 341 -7.56 -20.58 -5.84
CA ARG A 341 -6.64 -21.12 -6.85
C ARG A 341 -5.76 -20.04 -7.44
N LEU A 342 -6.31 -18.84 -7.67
CA LEU A 342 -5.55 -17.69 -8.12
C LEU A 342 -4.49 -17.29 -7.09
N LEU A 343 -4.87 -17.18 -5.81
CA LEU A 343 -3.94 -16.87 -4.72
C LEU A 343 -2.82 -17.91 -4.62
N PHE A 344 -3.15 -19.20 -4.72
CA PHE A 344 -2.14 -20.27 -4.74
C PHE A 344 -1.14 -20.10 -5.90
N GLY A 345 -1.62 -19.82 -7.11
CA GLY A 345 -0.76 -19.52 -8.25
C GLY A 345 0.13 -18.29 -8.04
N VAL A 346 -0.41 -17.23 -7.41
CA VAL A 346 0.34 -16.02 -7.06
C VAL A 346 1.46 -16.32 -6.05
N LEU A 347 1.18 -17.11 -5.02
CA LEU A 347 2.20 -17.49 -4.04
C LEU A 347 3.29 -18.37 -4.65
N LEU A 348 2.93 -19.31 -5.55
CA LEU A 348 3.90 -20.11 -6.29
C LEU A 348 4.79 -19.26 -7.19
N ALA A 349 4.21 -18.29 -7.92
CA ALA A 349 4.97 -17.37 -8.77
C ALA A 349 5.93 -16.50 -7.94
N ALA A 350 5.46 -15.95 -6.82
CA ALA A 350 6.30 -15.19 -5.90
C ALA A 350 7.43 -16.05 -5.28
N ASN A 351 7.14 -17.29 -4.92
CA ASN A 351 8.16 -18.23 -4.45
C ASN A 351 9.23 -18.49 -5.52
N ALA A 352 8.82 -18.74 -6.77
CA ALA A 352 9.74 -18.97 -7.87
C ALA A 352 10.66 -17.75 -8.11
N VAL A 353 10.11 -16.54 -8.01
CA VAL A 353 10.90 -15.29 -8.10
C VAL A 353 11.94 -15.22 -6.98
N PHE A 354 11.55 -15.44 -5.73
CA PHE A 354 12.51 -15.38 -4.61
C PHE A 354 13.56 -16.49 -4.66
N PHE A 355 13.21 -17.69 -5.11
CA PHE A 355 14.19 -18.75 -5.33
C PHE A 355 15.19 -18.37 -6.43
N ALA A 356 14.74 -17.78 -7.54
CA ALA A 356 15.61 -17.30 -8.61
C ALA A 356 16.54 -16.16 -8.13
N LEU A 357 16.05 -15.26 -7.27
CA LEU A 357 16.84 -14.20 -6.65
C LEU A 357 17.80 -14.73 -5.57
N GLY A 358 17.42 -15.81 -4.89
CA GLY A 358 18.15 -16.39 -3.75
C GLY A 358 19.31 -17.30 -4.13
N THR A 359 19.21 -18.05 -5.23
CA THR A 359 20.14 -19.12 -5.61
C THR A 359 21.52 -18.69 -6.14
N GLY A 360 21.95 -17.45 -5.89
CA GLY A 360 23.34 -17.01 -6.06
C GLY A 360 23.92 -17.00 -7.49
N GLY A 361 23.14 -17.35 -8.51
CA GLY A 361 23.58 -17.30 -9.90
C GLY A 361 23.89 -15.86 -10.36
N THR A 362 24.94 -15.69 -11.16
CA THR A 362 25.20 -14.42 -11.85
C THR A 362 24.04 -14.14 -12.82
N ARG A 363 23.32 -13.04 -12.59
CA ARG A 363 22.16 -12.65 -13.38
C ARG A 363 22.40 -11.30 -14.03
N PRO A 364 22.02 -11.14 -15.32
CA PRO A 364 21.99 -9.84 -15.95
C PRO A 364 21.07 -8.86 -15.19
N GLU A 365 21.44 -7.58 -15.20
CA GLU A 365 20.64 -6.47 -14.62
C GLU A 365 19.17 -6.53 -15.07
N GLN A 366 18.92 -6.76 -16.37
CA GLN A 366 17.56 -6.82 -16.93
C GLN A 366 16.77 -8.05 -16.47
N ALA A 367 17.42 -9.20 -16.25
CA ALA A 367 16.75 -10.37 -15.71
C ALA A 367 16.28 -10.11 -14.27
N THR A 368 17.14 -9.48 -13.46
CA THR A 368 16.80 -9.07 -12.09
C THR A 368 15.65 -8.06 -12.06
N PHE A 369 15.66 -7.07 -12.97
CA PHE A 369 14.57 -6.10 -13.12
C PHE A 369 13.22 -6.76 -13.46
N TRP A 370 13.18 -7.70 -14.41
CA TRP A 370 11.93 -8.37 -14.78
C TRP A 370 11.44 -9.35 -13.72
N LEU A 371 12.33 -9.97 -12.94
CA LEU A 371 11.94 -10.73 -11.74
C LEU A 371 11.24 -9.83 -10.71
N PHE A 372 11.76 -8.62 -10.50
CA PHE A 372 11.11 -7.63 -9.63
C PHE A 372 9.75 -7.17 -10.17
N CYS A 373 9.65 -6.91 -11.48
CA CYS A 373 8.36 -6.60 -12.10
C CYS A 373 7.36 -7.76 -11.97
N LEU A 374 7.81 -9.01 -12.09
CA LEU A 374 6.96 -10.19 -11.91
C LEU A 374 6.48 -10.32 -10.45
N PHE A 375 7.35 -10.05 -9.47
CA PHE A 375 6.93 -10.01 -8.06
C PHE A 375 5.88 -8.92 -7.83
N GLU A 376 6.06 -7.73 -8.40
CA GLU A 376 5.10 -6.63 -8.31
C GLU A 376 3.77 -6.96 -9.02
N ALA A 377 3.81 -7.70 -10.13
CA ALA A 377 2.60 -8.27 -10.73
C ALA A 377 1.90 -9.26 -9.78
N CYS A 378 2.66 -10.08 -9.04
CA CYS A 378 2.09 -10.96 -8.00
C CYS A 378 1.39 -10.13 -6.91
N VAL A 379 1.98 -9.01 -6.49
CA VAL A 379 1.36 -8.07 -5.54
C VAL A 379 0.03 -7.51 -6.09
N GLY A 380 -0.01 -7.14 -7.38
CA GLY A 380 -1.21 -6.64 -8.03
C GLY A 380 -2.37 -7.64 -8.12
N LEU A 381 -2.07 -8.95 -8.20
CA LEU A 381 -3.07 -10.03 -8.15
C LEU A 381 -3.42 -10.47 -6.72
N TYR A 382 -2.48 -10.30 -5.80
CA TYR A 382 -2.61 -10.69 -4.41
C TYR A 382 -3.70 -9.89 -3.69
N PHE A 383 -3.65 -8.56 -3.77
CA PHE A 383 -4.57 -7.70 -2.99
C PHE A 383 -6.05 -7.97 -3.27
N PRO A 384 -6.53 -8.06 -4.53
CA PRO A 384 -7.92 -8.40 -4.81
C PRO A 384 -8.30 -9.82 -4.33
N SER A 385 -7.42 -10.80 -4.54
CA SER A 385 -7.64 -12.19 -4.11
C SER A 385 -7.77 -12.29 -2.59
N MET A 386 -6.83 -11.66 -1.89
CA MET A 386 -6.76 -11.68 -0.43
C MET A 386 -7.92 -10.88 0.18
N GLY A 387 -8.28 -9.73 -0.40
CA GLY A 387 -9.43 -8.94 0.05
C GLY A 387 -10.73 -9.72 0.00
N TYR A 388 -10.99 -10.45 -1.09
CA TYR A 388 -12.17 -11.32 -1.21
C TYR A 388 -12.17 -12.45 -0.17
N LEU A 389 -11.06 -13.18 -0.03
CA LEU A 389 -10.97 -14.31 0.90
C LEU A 389 -11.08 -13.86 2.36
N LYS A 390 -10.42 -12.77 2.72
CA LYS A 390 -10.50 -12.14 4.04
C LYS A 390 -11.94 -11.74 4.37
N GLY A 391 -12.68 -11.17 3.41
CA GLY A 391 -14.09 -10.80 3.58
C GLY A 391 -15.04 -12.00 3.73
N LYS A 392 -14.72 -13.15 3.11
CA LYS A 392 -15.54 -14.37 3.22
C LYS A 392 -15.28 -15.17 4.50
N VAL A 393 -14.04 -15.16 4.98
CA VAL A 393 -13.58 -16.03 6.09
C VAL A 393 -13.75 -15.40 7.47
N VAL A 394 -13.73 -14.07 7.56
CA VAL A 394 -13.75 -13.36 8.84
C VAL A 394 -15.02 -12.52 8.96
N ASP A 395 -15.82 -12.84 9.96
CA ASP A 395 -17.05 -12.11 10.29
C ASP A 395 -16.77 -10.62 10.56
N ASP A 396 -17.70 -9.76 10.15
CA ASP A 396 -17.56 -8.30 10.23
C ASP A 396 -17.28 -7.81 11.66
N GLY A 397 -17.84 -8.48 12.69
CA GLY A 397 -17.74 -8.06 14.10
C GLY A 397 -16.35 -8.19 14.71
N VAL A 398 -15.56 -9.20 14.31
CA VAL A 398 -14.22 -9.50 14.87
C VAL A 398 -13.08 -9.18 13.90
N ARG A 399 -13.41 -8.72 12.69
CA ARG A 399 -12.48 -8.54 11.58
C ARG A 399 -11.26 -7.67 11.89
N ALA A 400 -11.49 -6.50 12.50
CA ALA A 400 -10.41 -5.57 12.82
C ALA A 400 -9.43 -6.15 13.85
N GLN A 401 -9.95 -6.88 14.85
CA GLN A 401 -9.16 -7.50 15.91
C GLN A 401 -8.36 -8.70 15.37
N VAL A 402 -8.98 -9.56 14.55
CA VAL A 402 -8.30 -10.69 13.89
C VAL A 402 -7.17 -10.19 12.99
N TYR A 403 -7.40 -9.18 12.16
CA TYR A 403 -6.35 -8.63 11.28
C TYR A 403 -5.26 -7.89 12.07
N GLY A 404 -5.61 -7.21 13.15
CA GLY A 404 -4.64 -6.62 14.08
C GLY A 404 -3.74 -7.68 14.71
N ALA A 405 -4.31 -8.80 15.16
CA ALA A 405 -3.55 -9.92 15.72
C ALA A 405 -2.64 -10.60 14.68
N LEU A 406 -3.12 -10.80 13.45
CA LEU A 406 -2.34 -11.37 12.35
C LEU A 406 -1.17 -10.48 11.90
N ARG A 407 -1.24 -9.16 12.14
CA ARG A 407 -0.13 -8.23 11.89
C ARG A 407 1.02 -8.36 12.89
N ILE A 408 0.80 -8.93 14.07
CA ILE A 408 1.86 -9.06 15.08
C ILE A 408 2.94 -10.06 14.60
N PRO A 409 2.62 -11.31 14.22
CA PRO A 409 3.60 -12.23 13.64
C PRO A 409 4.31 -11.67 12.41
N LEU A 410 3.59 -10.92 11.56
CA LEU A 410 4.13 -10.27 10.36
C LEU A 410 5.24 -9.28 10.69
N ASN A 411 4.99 -8.37 11.63
CA ASN A 411 5.97 -7.36 12.01
C ASN A 411 7.16 -7.97 12.74
N VAL A 412 6.93 -8.97 13.60
CA VAL A 412 8.02 -9.72 14.25
C VAL A 412 8.89 -10.41 13.21
N PHE A 413 8.27 -11.11 12.24
CA PHE A 413 8.96 -11.78 11.15
C PHE A 413 9.85 -10.82 10.36
N VAL A 414 9.31 -9.68 9.91
CA VAL A 414 10.06 -8.68 9.13
C VAL A 414 11.26 -8.15 9.92
N VAL A 415 11.07 -7.83 11.21
CA VAL A 415 12.15 -7.36 12.08
C VAL A 415 13.25 -8.41 12.19
N VAL A 416 12.89 -9.66 12.47
CA VAL A 416 13.84 -10.76 12.62
C VAL A 416 14.59 -11.01 11.31
N SER A 417 13.90 -11.08 10.17
CA SER A 417 14.52 -11.26 8.85
C SER A 417 15.49 -10.13 8.50
N LEU A 418 15.15 -8.88 8.83
CA LEU A 418 16.03 -7.74 8.61
C LEU A 418 17.24 -7.74 9.55
N MET A 419 17.12 -8.27 10.77
CA MET A 419 18.28 -8.46 11.66
C MET A 419 19.27 -9.49 11.10
N PHE A 420 18.80 -10.55 10.46
CA PHE A 420 19.66 -11.54 9.80
C PHE A 420 20.20 -11.09 8.43
N THR A 421 19.80 -9.90 7.94
CA THR A 421 20.28 -9.34 6.68
C THR A 421 21.66 -8.68 6.80
N SER A 422 22.15 -8.44 8.03
CA SER A 422 23.49 -7.87 8.26
C SER A 422 24.57 -8.81 7.70
N GLY A 423 25.42 -8.33 6.78
CA GLY A 423 26.49 -9.13 6.15
C GLY A 423 26.33 -9.43 4.66
N GLY A 424 25.45 -8.74 3.93
CA GLY A 424 25.39 -8.83 2.46
C GLY A 424 24.68 -10.08 1.90
N ALA A 425 23.96 -10.81 2.74
CA ALA A 425 23.30 -12.06 2.37
C ALA A 425 21.85 -11.86 1.85
N ALA A 426 21.62 -10.89 0.95
CA ALA A 426 20.28 -10.67 0.37
C ALA A 426 19.71 -11.95 -0.27
N GLY A 427 20.56 -12.80 -0.85
CA GLY A 427 20.19 -14.12 -1.36
C GLY A 427 19.59 -15.03 -0.28
N ASN A 428 20.17 -15.07 0.92
CA ASN A 428 19.66 -15.88 2.04
C ASN A 428 18.30 -15.39 2.51
N VAL A 429 18.06 -14.07 2.50
CA VAL A 429 16.76 -13.49 2.84
C VAL A 429 15.71 -13.89 1.82
N PHE A 430 16.04 -13.83 0.52
CA PHE A 430 15.12 -14.30 -0.52
C PHE A 430 14.84 -15.80 -0.41
N LEU A 431 15.85 -16.64 -0.13
CA LEU A 431 15.64 -18.07 0.09
C LEU A 431 14.74 -18.33 1.31
N ALA A 432 14.94 -17.61 2.41
CA ALA A 432 14.08 -17.70 3.59
C ALA A 432 12.63 -17.31 3.27
N CYS A 433 12.41 -16.21 2.53
CA CYS A 433 11.08 -15.82 2.06
C CYS A 433 10.47 -16.88 1.16
N GLY A 434 11.24 -17.45 0.23
CA GLY A 434 10.80 -18.53 -0.64
C GLY A 434 10.34 -19.76 0.15
N MET A 435 11.13 -20.23 1.12
CA MET A 435 10.74 -21.36 1.98
C MET A 435 9.44 -21.10 2.74
N LEU A 436 9.21 -19.87 3.20
CA LEU A 436 8.00 -19.48 3.91
C LEU A 436 6.78 -19.35 3.00
N LEU A 437 6.95 -18.83 1.79
CA LEU A 437 5.92 -18.85 0.76
C LEU A 437 5.58 -20.29 0.36
N GLN A 438 6.58 -21.17 0.24
CA GLN A 438 6.38 -22.58 -0.04
C GLN A 438 5.56 -23.26 1.07
N ALA A 439 5.84 -22.95 2.34
CA ALA A 439 5.03 -23.43 3.47
C ALA A 439 3.58 -22.93 3.40
N SER A 440 3.38 -21.67 3.00
CA SER A 440 2.05 -21.08 2.81
C SER A 440 1.29 -21.72 1.65
N CYS A 441 1.97 -22.03 0.54
CA CYS A 441 1.42 -22.82 -0.56
C CYS A 441 0.98 -24.21 -0.07
N GLY A 442 1.81 -24.88 0.74
CA GLY A 442 1.46 -26.17 1.34
C GLY A 442 0.20 -26.08 2.21
N ALA A 443 0.10 -25.07 3.06
CA ALA A 443 -1.08 -24.84 3.90
C ALA A 443 -2.35 -24.58 3.05
N LEU A 444 -2.25 -23.74 2.02
CA LEU A 444 -3.37 -23.47 1.10
C LEU A 444 -3.74 -24.70 0.26
N TRP A 445 -2.78 -25.52 -0.16
CA TRP A 445 -3.03 -26.75 -0.91
C TRP A 445 -3.78 -27.78 -0.08
N LEU A 446 -3.34 -27.99 1.17
CA LEU A 446 -4.02 -28.89 2.11
C LEU A 446 -5.46 -28.46 2.40
N MET A 447 -5.75 -27.16 2.26
CA MET A 447 -7.09 -26.61 2.36
C MET A 447 -7.87 -26.65 1.03
N GLY A 448 -7.20 -26.49 -0.12
CA GLY A 448 -7.81 -26.35 -1.45
C GLY A 448 -8.60 -27.56 -1.99
N GLY A 449 -8.73 -28.65 -1.21
CA GLY A 449 -9.65 -29.75 -1.47
C GLY A 449 -11.04 -29.57 -0.84
N GLN A 450 -11.23 -28.57 0.00
CA GLN A 450 -12.50 -28.16 0.58
C GLN A 450 -12.59 -26.66 0.41
N ASP A 451 -13.45 -26.19 -0.50
CA ASP A 451 -13.68 -24.77 -0.66
C ASP A 451 -13.92 -24.13 0.72
N VAL A 452 -13.20 -23.04 0.97
CA VAL A 452 -13.48 -22.11 2.07
C VAL A 452 -14.96 -21.78 2.11
#